data_AF-A0AAQ4FNX0-F1
#
_entry.id   AF-A0AAQ4FNX0-F1
#
_cell.length_a   1.000
_cell.length_b   1.000
_cell.length_c   1.000
_cell.angle_alpha   90.00
_cell.angle_beta   90.00
_cell.angle_gamma   90.00
#
_symmetry.space_group_name_H-M   'P 1'
#
loop_
_entity.id
_entity.type
_entity.pdbx_description
1 polymer ?
#
loop_
_entity_poly.entity_id
_entity_poly.type
_entity_poly.pdbx_seq_one_letter_code
_entity_poly.pdbx_strand_id
1 'polypeptide(L)'
;LLLNSERDEASGNGKNEGRQLSSSLTSHPLALRTASNTCIFVIASIDAVASPLAFTSYLLAEHPEIQEKVRAEIQAVLKKDGELTYENIMELTYLGQVLSESLRLYPSLPGSIRRICDEDYEHNGVRILKGMNVSVPTLVLHYDPELWPEPTKFDPERFSKANKDRIRPMSYFPFGFGPRRCIASALSQMELTLTLAMLVMRYRILPSGRYEKEPPVYASSSLLGFPKHGVWVKLEKL
;
A
#
# COMPACT_ATOMS: atom_id res chain seq x y z
N LEU A 1 20.96 5.33 -7.72
CA LEU A 1 20.23 6.64 -7.68
C LEU A 1 19.55 6.83 -6.32
N LEU A 2 20.35 6.91 -5.26
CA LEU A 2 20.23 7.73 -4.04
C LEU A 2 21.54 7.51 -3.27
N LEU A 3 22.21 8.60 -2.90
CA LEU A 3 23.64 8.70 -2.62
C LEU A 3 23.97 8.60 -1.13
N ASN A 4 25.18 8.07 -0.89
CA ASN A 4 25.94 8.15 0.36
C ASN A 4 26.07 9.60 0.85
N SER A 5 26.00 9.75 2.17
CA SER A 5 26.13 11.00 2.90
C SER A 5 27.59 11.29 3.24
N GLU A 6 28.10 12.47 2.87
CA GLU A 6 29.21 13.10 3.57
C GLU A 6 28.78 14.50 3.99
N ARG A 7 29.14 14.86 5.23
CA ARG A 7 28.79 16.10 5.93
C ARG A 7 29.85 17.13 5.62
N ASP A 8 29.44 18.37 5.36
CA ASP A 8 30.30 19.54 5.53
C ASP A 8 29.58 20.57 6.41
N GLU A 9 30.29 21.01 7.45
CA GLU A 9 29.87 22.03 8.41
C GLU A 9 29.90 23.43 7.76
N ALA A 10 28.90 24.27 8.06
CA ALA A 10 28.90 25.68 7.67
C ALA A 10 28.73 26.57 8.90
N SER A 11 29.66 27.53 9.04
CA SER A 11 29.61 28.63 9.99
C SER A 11 29.26 29.95 9.30
N GLY A 12 28.39 30.77 9.91
CA GLY A 12 28.45 32.24 9.80
C GLY A 12 27.33 33.02 9.06
N ASN A 13 26.42 33.58 9.86
CA ASN A 13 25.96 34.99 9.87
C ASN A 13 24.94 35.54 8.82
N GLY A 14 23.66 35.18 8.93
CA GLY A 14 22.58 36.00 9.49
C GLY A 14 22.43 37.47 9.04
N LYS A 15 21.91 37.71 7.82
CA LYS A 15 20.98 38.83 7.45
C LYS A 15 20.79 39.05 5.94
N ASN A 16 21.54 38.38 5.07
CA ASN A 16 21.37 38.40 3.60
C ASN A 16 20.65 37.15 3.05
N GLU A 17 20.14 36.30 3.94
CA GLU A 17 19.85 34.90 3.68
C GLU A 17 18.61 34.67 2.80
N GLY A 18 17.53 35.43 2.94
CA GLY A 18 16.25 35.10 2.28
C GLY A 18 16.23 35.17 0.75
N ARG A 19 17.00 36.06 0.12
CA ARG A 19 17.01 36.27 -1.34
C ARG A 19 18.19 35.56 -2.04
N GLN A 20 19.27 35.30 -1.30
CA GLN A 20 20.39 34.47 -1.76
C GLN A 20 20.11 32.96 -1.57
N LEU A 21 19.35 32.55 -0.55
CA LEU A 21 18.94 31.13 -0.41
C LEU A 21 18.07 30.67 -1.58
N SER A 22 17.15 31.48 -2.09
CA SER A 22 16.24 31.03 -3.16
C SER A 22 16.96 30.81 -4.50
N SER A 23 18.00 31.61 -4.79
CA SER A 23 18.84 31.47 -5.98
C SER A 23 19.95 30.42 -5.80
N SER A 24 20.45 30.18 -4.58
CA SER A 24 21.43 29.13 -4.30
C SER A 24 20.80 27.74 -4.18
N LEU A 25 19.58 27.65 -3.66
CA LEU A 25 18.81 26.40 -3.62
C LEU A 25 18.55 25.92 -5.04
N THR A 26 18.01 26.76 -5.93
CA THR A 26 17.65 26.36 -7.30
C THR A 26 18.85 26.03 -8.21
N SER A 27 20.06 26.47 -7.88
CA SER A 27 21.29 26.21 -8.65
C SER A 27 22.10 25.00 -8.14
N HIS A 28 21.73 24.42 -7.00
CA HIS A 28 22.44 23.28 -6.43
C HIS A 28 21.92 21.95 -7.03
N PRO A 29 22.80 21.04 -7.50
CA PRO A 29 22.41 19.70 -7.99
C PRO A 29 21.51 18.92 -7.02
N LEU A 30 21.58 19.25 -5.72
CA LEU A 30 20.71 18.69 -4.69
C LEU A 30 19.25 19.15 -4.83
N ALA A 31 18.98 20.42 -5.15
CA ALA A 31 17.60 20.89 -5.24
C ALA A 31 16.88 20.34 -6.47
N LEU A 32 17.58 20.20 -7.60
CA LEU A 32 17.01 19.54 -8.77
C LEU A 32 16.67 18.07 -8.47
N ARG A 33 17.54 17.37 -7.72
CA ARG A 33 17.27 16.00 -7.26
C ARG A 33 16.10 15.93 -6.29
N THR A 34 16.01 16.86 -5.34
CA THR A 34 14.89 16.95 -4.41
C THR A 34 13.59 17.20 -5.15
N ALA A 35 13.55 18.20 -6.05
CA ALA A 35 12.37 18.48 -6.87
C ALA A 35 11.94 17.26 -7.70
N SER A 36 12.89 16.58 -8.34
CA SER A 36 12.62 15.38 -9.14
C SER A 36 12.03 14.25 -8.28
N ASN A 37 12.61 13.99 -7.10
CA ASN A 37 12.09 12.96 -6.19
C ASN A 37 10.70 13.32 -5.64
N THR A 38 10.48 14.59 -5.28
CA THR A 38 9.16 15.08 -4.83
C THR A 38 8.10 14.85 -5.90
N CYS A 39 8.38 15.17 -7.17
CA CYS A 39 7.45 14.90 -8.28
C CYS A 39 7.11 13.39 -8.38
N ILE A 40 8.12 12.51 -8.27
CA ILE A 40 7.90 11.06 -8.31
C ILE A 40 7.03 10.62 -7.13
N PHE A 41 7.24 11.14 -5.93
CA PHE A 41 6.44 10.78 -4.75
C PHE A 41 4.99 11.21 -4.89
N VAL A 42 4.72 12.41 -5.39
CA VAL A 42 3.34 12.89 -5.61
C VAL A 42 2.61 12.06 -6.66
N ILE A 43 3.28 11.73 -7.77
CA ILE A 43 2.68 10.90 -8.83
C ILE A 43 2.43 9.48 -8.31
N ALA A 44 3.38 8.92 -7.56
CA ALA A 44 3.27 7.56 -7.05
C ALA A 44 2.23 7.42 -5.92
N SER A 45 1.93 8.47 -5.16
CA SER A 45 1.09 8.36 -3.96
C SER A 45 -0.41 8.32 -4.26
N ILE A 46 -0.90 9.12 -5.23
CA ILE A 46 -2.34 9.31 -5.46
C ILE A 46 -3.02 7.98 -5.80
N ASP A 47 -2.59 7.33 -6.88
CA ASP A 47 -3.24 6.12 -7.37
C ASP A 47 -2.96 4.89 -6.49
N ALA A 48 -1.80 4.88 -5.82
CA ALA A 48 -1.38 3.78 -4.95
C ALA A 48 -2.21 3.68 -3.66
N VAL A 49 -2.87 4.77 -3.25
CA VAL A 49 -3.76 4.83 -2.07
C VAL A 49 -5.23 4.82 -2.48
N ALA A 50 -5.59 5.55 -3.55
CA ALA A 50 -6.97 5.60 -4.05
C ALA A 50 -7.49 4.21 -4.46
N SER A 51 -6.68 3.40 -5.14
CA SER A 51 -7.11 2.08 -5.62
C SER A 51 -7.37 1.10 -4.47
N PRO A 52 -6.48 0.93 -3.47
CA PRO A 52 -6.80 0.11 -2.30
C PRO A 52 -7.98 0.62 -1.48
N LEU A 53 -8.17 1.94 -1.33
CA LEU A 53 -9.36 2.48 -0.66
C LEU A 53 -10.64 2.06 -1.38
N ALA A 54 -10.65 2.17 -2.70
CA ALA A 54 -11.78 1.78 -3.54
C ALA A 54 -12.09 0.28 -3.37
N PHE A 55 -11.12 -0.60 -3.61
CA PHE A 55 -11.34 -2.04 -3.50
C PHE A 55 -11.67 -2.50 -2.08
N THR A 56 -11.06 -1.91 -1.05
CA THR A 56 -11.39 -2.25 0.33
C THR A 56 -12.81 -1.80 0.68
N SER A 57 -13.23 -0.62 0.22
CA SER A 57 -14.61 -0.15 0.41
C SER A 57 -15.61 -1.07 -0.29
N TYR A 58 -15.29 -1.56 -1.49
CA TYR A 58 -16.09 -2.57 -2.17
C TYR A 58 -16.18 -3.87 -1.37
N LEU A 59 -15.04 -4.41 -0.93
CA LEU A 59 -14.99 -5.65 -0.16
C LEU A 59 -15.79 -5.54 1.15
N LEU A 60 -15.70 -4.41 1.85
CA LEU A 60 -16.48 -4.13 3.05
C LEU A 60 -17.98 -3.97 2.78
N ALA A 61 -18.37 -3.50 1.59
CA ALA A 61 -19.77 -3.42 1.18
C ALA A 61 -20.37 -4.82 0.97
N GLU A 62 -19.61 -5.72 0.35
CA GLU A 62 -20.01 -7.11 0.09
C GLU A 62 -20.00 -7.99 1.36
N HIS A 63 -19.25 -7.58 2.40
CA HIS A 63 -19.05 -8.35 3.64
C HIS A 63 -19.45 -7.53 4.87
N PRO A 64 -20.76 -7.29 5.10
CA PRO A 64 -21.24 -6.47 6.20
C PRO A 64 -20.79 -7.00 7.58
N GLU A 65 -20.65 -8.31 7.75
CA GLU A 65 -20.15 -8.93 8.99
C GLU A 65 -18.69 -8.56 9.28
N ILE A 66 -17.85 -8.45 8.26
CA ILE A 66 -16.47 -7.98 8.39
C ILE A 66 -16.47 -6.48 8.73
N GLN A 67 -17.35 -5.71 8.08
CA GLN A 67 -17.51 -4.29 8.35
C GLN A 67 -17.93 -4.00 9.80
N GLU A 68 -18.87 -4.78 10.35
CA GLU A 68 -19.29 -4.66 11.75
C GLU A 68 -18.16 -5.02 12.72
N LYS A 69 -17.35 -6.05 12.42
CA LYS A 69 -16.15 -6.38 13.23
C LYS A 69 -15.14 -5.23 13.24
N VAL A 70 -14.86 -4.62 12.08
CA VAL A 70 -14.01 -3.42 11.99
C VAL A 70 -14.59 -2.27 12.82
N ARG A 71 -15.90 -2.02 12.70
CA ARG A 71 -16.57 -0.97 13.48
C ARG A 71 -16.46 -1.21 14.98
N ALA A 72 -16.67 -2.45 15.43
CA ALA A 72 -16.55 -2.82 16.84
C ALA A 72 -15.12 -2.60 17.36
N GLU A 73 -14.09 -2.95 16.58
CA GLU A 73 -12.69 -2.68 16.91
C GLU A 73 -12.43 -1.18 17.09
N ILE A 74 -12.87 -0.36 16.14
CA ILE A 74 -12.67 1.10 16.21
C ILE A 74 -13.42 1.71 17.40
N GLN A 75 -14.65 1.25 17.67
CA GLN A 75 -15.41 1.68 18.84
C GLN A 75 -14.73 1.33 20.16
N ALA A 76 -14.05 0.18 20.23
CA ALA A 76 -13.30 -0.22 21.42
C ALA A 76 -12.11 0.73 21.69
N VAL A 77 -11.37 1.10 20.63
CA VAL A 77 -10.27 2.07 20.71
C VAL A 77 -10.79 3.46 21.11
N LEU A 78 -11.86 3.93 20.48
CA LEU A 78 -12.46 5.23 20.82
C LEU A 78 -12.99 5.29 22.26
N LYS A 79 -13.52 4.19 22.80
CA LYS A 79 -13.93 4.13 24.22
C LYS A 79 -12.76 4.21 25.18
N LYS A 80 -11.59 3.70 24.79
CA LYS A 80 -10.36 3.68 25.58
C LYS A 80 -9.67 5.04 25.57
N ASP A 81 -9.51 5.65 24.39
CA ASP A 81 -8.64 6.82 24.20
C ASP A 81 -9.41 8.12 23.86
N GLY A 82 -10.71 8.05 23.56
CA GLY A 82 -11.58 9.21 23.27
C GLY A 82 -11.48 9.76 21.84
N GLU A 83 -10.36 9.59 21.16
CA GLU A 83 -10.13 10.04 19.78
C GLU A 83 -9.27 9.06 18.97
N LEU A 84 -9.20 9.23 17.65
CA LEU A 84 -8.27 8.49 16.79
C LEU A 84 -6.96 9.27 16.68
N THR A 85 -5.92 8.78 17.36
CA THR A 85 -4.55 9.30 17.28
C THR A 85 -3.72 8.46 16.33
N TYR A 86 -2.54 8.95 15.94
CA TYR A 86 -1.61 8.17 15.13
C TYR A 86 -1.26 6.82 15.81
N GLU A 87 -1.03 6.85 17.12
CA GLU A 87 -0.61 5.71 17.91
C GLU A 87 -1.70 4.62 17.95
N ASN A 88 -2.96 5.00 18.17
CA ASN A 88 -4.03 4.03 18.34
C ASN A 88 -4.61 3.52 17.00
N ILE A 89 -4.46 4.27 15.91
CA ILE A 89 -4.79 3.79 14.55
C ILE A 89 -3.92 2.58 14.20
N MET A 90 -2.66 2.58 14.63
CA MET A 90 -1.74 1.46 14.43
C MET A 90 -2.09 0.23 15.31
N GLU A 91 -2.97 0.38 16.30
CA GLU A 91 -3.50 -0.72 17.13
C GLU A 91 -4.69 -1.45 16.48
N LEU A 92 -5.28 -0.89 15.40
CA LEU A 92 -6.43 -1.46 14.67
C LEU A 92 -6.03 -2.71 13.87
N THR A 93 -5.88 -3.81 14.60
CA THR A 93 -5.29 -5.05 14.12
C THR A 93 -6.17 -5.74 13.08
N TYR A 94 -7.47 -5.77 13.28
CA TYR A 94 -8.43 -6.38 12.36
C TYR A 94 -8.60 -5.54 11.10
N LEU A 95 -8.65 -4.21 11.21
CA LEU A 95 -8.61 -3.34 10.02
C LEU A 95 -7.31 -3.53 9.23
N GLY A 96 -6.17 -3.71 9.90
CA GLY A 96 -4.90 -4.05 9.25
C GLY A 96 -4.94 -5.39 8.51
N GLN A 97 -5.67 -6.39 9.03
CA GLN A 97 -5.91 -7.67 8.37
C GLN A 97 -6.79 -7.53 7.12
N VAL A 98 -7.89 -6.77 7.23
CA VAL A 98 -8.80 -6.42 6.12
C VAL A 98 -8.03 -5.74 4.99
N LEU A 99 -7.19 -4.76 5.32
CA LEU A 99 -6.33 -4.08 4.36
C LEU A 99 -5.33 -5.03 3.70
N SER A 100 -4.73 -5.93 4.48
CA SER A 100 -3.75 -6.89 3.95
C SER A 100 -4.39 -7.87 2.96
N GLU A 101 -5.58 -8.38 3.29
CA GLU A 101 -6.31 -9.27 2.39
C GLU A 101 -6.85 -8.54 1.15
N SER A 102 -7.27 -7.28 1.30
CA SER A 102 -7.63 -6.43 0.16
C SER A 102 -6.46 -6.22 -0.79
N LEU A 103 -5.26 -5.91 -0.27
CA LEU A 103 -4.03 -5.79 -1.07
C LEU A 103 -3.54 -7.12 -1.65
N ARG A 104 -3.94 -8.26 -1.07
CA ARG A 104 -3.68 -9.57 -1.66
C ARG A 104 -4.53 -9.78 -2.90
N LEU A 105 -5.85 -9.57 -2.79
CA LEU A 105 -6.81 -9.75 -3.88
C LEU A 105 -6.66 -8.68 -4.98
N TYR A 106 -6.41 -7.44 -4.60
CA TYR A 106 -6.32 -6.28 -5.49
C TYR A 106 -5.02 -5.48 -5.21
N PRO A 107 -3.85 -6.04 -5.52
CA PRO A 107 -2.58 -5.36 -5.27
C PRO A 107 -2.49 -4.05 -6.05
N SER A 108 -1.93 -2.98 -5.48
CA SER A 108 -1.70 -1.74 -6.25
C SER A 108 -0.69 -1.95 -7.39
N LEU A 109 0.20 -2.93 -7.25
CA LEU A 109 1.22 -3.31 -8.24
C LEU A 109 1.02 -4.80 -8.65
N PRO A 110 0.06 -5.14 -9.53
CA PRO A 110 -0.21 -6.53 -9.92
C PRO A 110 0.87 -7.15 -10.80
N GLY A 111 1.64 -6.30 -11.48
CA GLY A 111 2.70 -6.73 -12.36
C GLY A 111 3.86 -7.39 -11.61
N SER A 112 4.93 -7.65 -12.35
CA SER A 112 6.08 -8.34 -11.78
C SER A 112 7.10 -7.39 -11.19
N ILE A 113 7.61 -7.76 -10.02
CA ILE A 113 8.83 -7.15 -9.47
C ILE A 113 10.01 -7.71 -10.26
N ARG A 114 10.76 -6.82 -10.92
CA ARG A 114 11.88 -7.20 -11.79
C ARG A 114 13.23 -6.86 -11.16
N ARG A 115 14.23 -7.70 -11.41
CA ARG A 115 15.65 -7.49 -11.11
C ARG A 115 16.48 -7.89 -12.31
N ILE A 116 17.60 -7.21 -12.52
CA ILE A 116 18.62 -7.62 -13.49
C ILE A 116 19.74 -8.24 -12.67
N CYS A 117 20.16 -9.43 -13.05
CA CYS A 117 21.23 -10.15 -12.38
C CYS A 117 22.57 -9.46 -12.68
N ASP A 118 23.30 -9.02 -11.65
CA ASP A 118 24.55 -8.24 -11.83
C ASP A 118 25.79 -9.12 -12.02
N GLU A 119 25.70 -10.36 -11.54
CA GLU A 119 26.72 -11.40 -11.62
C GLU A 119 26.04 -12.76 -11.80
N ASP A 120 26.77 -13.75 -12.34
CA ASP A 120 26.24 -15.11 -12.44
C ASP A 120 25.86 -15.64 -11.04
N TYR A 121 24.63 -16.13 -10.91
CA TYR A 121 24.06 -16.59 -9.65
C TYR A 121 23.51 -18.01 -9.80
N GLU A 122 23.78 -18.89 -8.84
CA GLU A 122 23.25 -20.25 -8.81
C GLU A 122 22.48 -20.50 -7.52
N HIS A 123 21.25 -21.00 -7.66
CA HIS A 123 20.41 -21.35 -6.53
C HIS A 123 19.56 -22.58 -6.84
N ASN A 124 19.62 -23.60 -5.98
CA ASN A 124 18.90 -24.87 -6.13
C ASN A 124 19.06 -25.51 -7.52
N GLY A 125 20.27 -25.47 -8.08
CA GLY A 125 20.58 -26.01 -9.42
C GLY A 125 20.07 -25.16 -10.60
N VAL A 126 19.48 -23.98 -10.33
CA VAL A 126 19.10 -23.01 -11.35
C VAL A 126 20.20 -21.97 -11.47
N ARG A 127 20.81 -21.87 -12.66
CA ARG A 127 21.79 -20.84 -12.99
C ARG A 127 21.12 -19.65 -13.67
N ILE A 128 21.32 -18.46 -13.11
CA ILE A 128 20.86 -17.17 -13.62
C ILE A 128 22.12 -16.40 -14.04
N LEU A 129 22.26 -16.15 -15.34
CA LEU A 129 23.42 -15.46 -15.88
C LEU A 129 23.34 -13.95 -15.66
N LYS A 130 24.50 -13.32 -15.56
CA LYS A 130 24.61 -11.86 -15.57
C LYS A 130 23.83 -11.26 -16.75
N GLY A 131 23.07 -10.20 -16.46
CA GLY A 131 22.22 -9.49 -17.42
C GLY A 131 20.82 -10.09 -17.57
N MET A 132 20.53 -11.29 -17.05
CA MET A 132 19.19 -11.86 -17.12
C MET A 132 18.19 -11.06 -16.27
N ASN A 133 16.97 -10.90 -16.79
CA ASN A 133 15.85 -10.34 -16.04
C ASN A 133 15.14 -11.44 -15.24
N VAL A 134 15.10 -11.27 -13.92
CA VAL A 134 14.31 -12.12 -13.01
C VAL A 134 13.06 -11.35 -12.64
N SER A 135 11.90 -11.99 -12.82
CA SER A 135 10.59 -11.36 -12.74
C SER A 135 9.69 -12.20 -11.83
N VAL A 136 9.18 -11.60 -10.75
CA VAL A 136 8.31 -12.26 -9.77
C VAL A 136 6.89 -11.70 -9.90
N PRO A 137 5.91 -12.46 -10.41
CA PRO A 137 4.56 -11.95 -10.69
C PRO A 137 3.71 -11.86 -9.41
N THR A 138 3.44 -10.64 -8.95
CA THR A 138 2.71 -10.39 -7.69
C THR A 138 1.31 -10.98 -7.71
N LEU A 139 0.49 -10.63 -8.71
CA LEU A 139 -0.90 -11.05 -8.78
C LEU A 139 -1.05 -12.57 -8.88
N VAL A 140 -0.21 -13.22 -9.70
CA VAL A 140 -0.24 -14.68 -9.88
C VAL A 140 0.09 -15.39 -8.56
N LEU A 141 1.14 -14.95 -7.85
CA LEU A 141 1.52 -15.53 -6.57
C LEU A 141 0.46 -15.31 -5.47
N HIS A 142 -0.23 -14.17 -5.49
CA HIS A 142 -1.31 -13.89 -4.55
C HIS A 142 -2.57 -14.74 -4.80
N TYR A 143 -2.75 -15.28 -6.01
CA TYR A 143 -3.89 -16.13 -6.39
C TYR A 143 -3.54 -17.61 -6.52
N ASP A 144 -2.30 -18.00 -6.23
CA ASP A 144 -1.85 -19.38 -6.27
C ASP A 144 -2.52 -20.21 -5.15
N PRO A 145 -3.34 -21.23 -5.47
CA PRO A 145 -4.04 -22.03 -4.47
C PRO A 145 -3.11 -22.88 -3.58
N GLU A 146 -1.86 -23.15 -4.00
CA GLU A 146 -0.87 -23.85 -3.18
C GLU A 146 -0.32 -22.95 -2.05
N LEU A 147 -0.33 -21.64 -2.28
CA LEU A 147 0.11 -20.63 -1.31
C LEU A 147 -1.07 -20.06 -0.52
N TRP A 148 -2.24 -19.97 -1.16
CA TRP A 148 -3.45 -19.33 -0.63
C TRP A 148 -4.68 -20.22 -0.87
N PRO A 149 -5.03 -21.10 0.09
CA PRO A 149 -6.22 -21.95 -0.03
C PRO A 149 -7.48 -21.11 -0.24
N GLU A 150 -8.34 -21.46 -1.20
CA GLU A 150 -9.48 -20.60 -1.63
C GLU A 150 -9.04 -19.17 -2.01
N PRO A 151 -8.16 -19.01 -3.01
CA PRO A 151 -7.43 -17.75 -3.24
C PRO A 151 -8.33 -16.57 -3.62
N THR A 152 -9.53 -16.82 -4.14
CA THR A 152 -10.50 -15.79 -4.54
C THR A 152 -11.38 -15.31 -3.37
N LYS A 153 -11.38 -16.02 -2.24
CA LYS A 153 -12.18 -15.68 -1.06
C LYS A 153 -11.53 -14.52 -0.32
N PHE A 154 -12.33 -13.52 0.04
CA PHE A 154 -11.92 -12.45 0.94
C PHE A 154 -11.96 -12.95 2.39
N ASP A 155 -10.79 -13.25 2.95
CA ASP A 155 -10.64 -13.74 4.32
C ASP A 155 -9.55 -12.98 5.08
N PRO A 156 -9.90 -11.92 5.84
CA PRO A 156 -8.96 -11.19 6.68
C PRO A 156 -8.23 -12.07 7.69
N GLU A 157 -8.85 -13.17 8.17
CA GLU A 157 -8.28 -14.02 9.21
C GLU A 157 -7.00 -14.73 8.74
N ARG A 158 -6.71 -14.77 7.43
CA ARG A 158 -5.41 -15.21 6.89
C ARG A 158 -4.24 -14.44 7.48
N PHE A 159 -4.43 -13.15 7.73
CA PHE A 159 -3.44 -12.25 8.29
C PHE A 159 -3.52 -12.12 9.82
N SER A 160 -4.37 -12.91 10.46
CA SER A 160 -4.45 -12.98 11.92
C SER A 160 -3.13 -13.43 12.53
N LYS A 161 -2.89 -13.07 13.80
CA LYS A 161 -1.70 -13.50 14.54
C LYS A 161 -1.56 -15.03 14.57
N ALA A 162 -2.66 -15.77 14.60
CA ALA A 162 -2.67 -17.23 14.62
C ALA A 162 -2.30 -17.87 13.27
N ASN A 163 -2.57 -17.18 12.16
CA ASN A 163 -2.31 -17.68 10.81
C ASN A 163 -1.06 -17.10 10.15
N LYS A 164 -0.46 -16.06 10.74
CA LYS A 164 0.72 -15.37 10.18
C LYS A 164 1.88 -16.31 9.84
N ASP A 165 2.13 -17.31 10.67
CA ASP A 165 3.21 -18.29 10.46
C ASP A 165 2.90 -19.31 9.35
N ARG A 166 1.64 -19.39 8.90
CA ARG A 166 1.22 -20.22 7.76
C ARG A 166 1.48 -19.54 6.42
N ILE A 167 1.66 -18.21 6.41
CA ILE A 167 1.98 -17.47 5.19
C ILE A 167 3.43 -17.77 4.82
N ARG A 168 3.63 -18.40 3.67
CA ARG A 168 4.99 -18.72 3.20
C ARG A 168 5.81 -17.43 3.03
N PRO A 169 7.06 -17.38 3.48
CA PRO A 169 7.92 -16.23 3.25
C PRO A 169 7.97 -15.87 1.77
N MET A 170 7.89 -14.57 1.48
CA MET A 170 7.89 -14.04 0.11
C MET A 170 6.69 -14.44 -0.77
N SER A 171 5.60 -15.00 -0.24
CA SER A 171 4.34 -15.16 -0.98
C SER A 171 3.42 -13.94 -0.92
N TYR A 172 3.68 -13.02 0.02
CA TYR A 172 2.95 -11.77 0.22
C TYR A 172 3.91 -10.58 0.24
N PHE A 173 3.81 -9.69 -0.76
CA PHE A 173 4.72 -8.55 -0.89
C PHE A 173 4.08 -7.35 -1.63
N PRO A 174 2.92 -6.84 -1.16
CA PRO A 174 2.21 -5.75 -1.84
C PRO A 174 3.01 -4.45 -1.93
N PHE A 175 4.00 -4.26 -1.04
CA PHE A 175 4.92 -3.13 -1.03
C PHE A 175 6.34 -3.49 -1.52
N GLY A 176 6.50 -4.68 -2.11
CA GLY A 176 7.79 -5.24 -2.49
C GLY A 176 8.63 -5.75 -1.32
N PHE A 177 9.85 -6.20 -1.65
CA PHE A 177 10.75 -6.86 -0.70
C PHE A 177 12.20 -6.40 -0.87
N GLY A 178 12.99 -6.51 0.21
CA GLY A 178 14.41 -6.16 0.24
C GLY A 178 14.71 -4.66 0.27
N PRO A 179 15.93 -4.24 -0.10
CA PRO A 179 16.40 -2.85 0.00
C PRO A 179 15.64 -1.83 -0.87
N ARG A 180 14.83 -2.32 -1.82
CA ARG A 180 14.00 -1.50 -2.73
C ARG A 180 12.51 -1.66 -2.44
N ARG A 181 12.15 -2.11 -1.22
CA ARG A 181 10.78 -2.07 -0.71
C ARG A 181 10.26 -0.62 -0.75
N CYS A 182 8.96 -0.46 -0.96
CA CYS A 182 8.30 0.83 -0.98
C CYS A 182 8.64 1.65 0.27
N ILE A 183 9.28 2.80 0.05
CA ILE A 183 9.65 3.75 1.11
C ILE A 183 8.42 4.36 1.80
N ALA A 184 7.30 4.46 1.07
CA ALA A 184 6.05 5.02 1.57
C ALA A 184 5.13 3.98 2.25
N SER A 185 5.57 2.73 2.44
CA SER A 185 4.69 1.66 2.98
C SER A 185 4.05 2.01 4.32
N ALA A 186 4.79 2.60 5.26
CA ALA A 186 4.24 3.04 6.55
C ALA A 186 3.21 4.17 6.39
N LEU A 187 3.50 5.16 5.54
CA LEU A 187 2.59 6.26 5.26
C LEU A 187 1.30 5.76 4.61
N SER A 188 1.40 4.89 3.59
CA SER A 188 0.23 4.30 2.94
C SER A 188 -0.62 3.49 3.90
N GLN A 189 -0.02 2.69 4.78
CA GLN A 189 -0.80 1.95 5.78
C GLN A 189 -1.56 2.89 6.72
N MET A 190 -0.92 3.97 7.18
CA MET A 190 -1.56 4.98 8.02
C MET A 190 -2.73 5.66 7.29
N GLU A 191 -2.50 6.15 6.07
CA GLU A 191 -3.52 6.83 5.26
C GLU A 191 -4.72 5.92 4.98
N LEU A 192 -4.46 4.67 4.61
CA LEU A 192 -5.50 3.68 4.33
C LEU A 192 -6.33 3.37 5.59
N THR A 193 -5.65 3.11 6.70
CA THR A 193 -6.29 2.74 7.98
C THR A 193 -7.13 3.89 8.52
N LEU A 194 -6.56 5.10 8.59
CA LEU A 194 -7.28 6.29 9.06
C LEU A 194 -8.51 6.58 8.20
N THR A 195 -8.35 6.59 6.88
CA THR A 195 -9.45 6.91 5.96
C THR A 195 -10.60 5.93 6.09
N LEU A 196 -10.30 4.63 6.12
CA LEU A 196 -11.33 3.58 6.26
C LEU A 196 -11.97 3.60 7.64
N ALA A 197 -11.20 3.81 8.71
CA ALA A 197 -11.73 3.89 10.07
C ALA A 197 -12.76 5.02 10.18
N MET A 198 -12.42 6.20 9.65
CA MET A 198 -13.30 7.36 9.61
C MET A 198 -14.56 7.10 8.78
N LEU A 199 -14.42 6.40 7.65
CA LEU A 199 -15.55 6.07 6.77
C LEU A 199 -16.53 5.09 7.44
N VAL A 200 -16.02 3.99 7.99
CA VAL A 200 -16.82 2.93 8.65
C VAL A 200 -17.49 3.40 9.94
N MET A 201 -16.87 4.36 10.64
CA MET A 201 -17.45 4.95 11.86
C MET A 201 -18.58 5.94 11.59
N ARG A 202 -18.60 6.59 10.41
CA ARG A 202 -19.62 7.59 10.06
C ARG A 202 -20.74 7.01 9.19
N TYR A 203 -20.43 5.96 8.43
CA TYR A 203 -21.32 5.38 7.45
C TYR A 203 -21.31 3.85 7.52
N ARG A 204 -22.45 3.27 7.18
CA ARG A 204 -22.54 1.90 6.69
C ARG A 204 -22.28 1.92 5.18
N ILE A 205 -21.28 1.17 4.75
CA ILE A 205 -20.95 0.99 3.34
C ILE A 205 -21.80 -0.17 2.83
N LEU A 206 -22.60 0.07 1.79
CA LEU A 206 -23.52 -0.90 1.22
C LEU A 206 -23.22 -1.10 -0.27
N PRO A 207 -23.56 -2.26 -0.83
CA PRO A 207 -23.51 -2.45 -2.27
C PRO A 207 -24.42 -1.42 -2.96
N SER A 208 -23.96 -0.81 -4.06
CA SER A 208 -24.89 -0.02 -4.89
C SER A 208 -25.66 -0.95 -5.82
N GLY A 209 -26.86 -0.55 -6.25
CA GLY A 209 -27.61 -1.29 -7.27
C GLY A 209 -26.90 -1.40 -8.63
N ARG A 210 -25.75 -0.72 -8.82
CA ARG A 210 -24.88 -0.89 -9.98
C ARG A 210 -23.94 -2.08 -9.84
N TYR A 211 -23.52 -2.43 -8.61
CA TYR A 211 -22.65 -3.56 -8.35
C TYR A 211 -23.24 -4.90 -8.72
N GLU A 212 -24.53 -5.12 -8.42
CA GLU A 212 -25.22 -6.38 -8.75
C GLU A 212 -25.22 -6.66 -10.27
N LYS A 213 -25.09 -5.61 -11.08
CA LYS A 213 -25.06 -5.70 -12.55
C LYS A 213 -23.63 -5.68 -13.11
N GLU A 214 -22.72 -4.97 -12.44
CA GLU A 214 -21.36 -4.71 -12.89
C GLU A 214 -20.39 -4.71 -11.69
N PRO A 215 -19.85 -5.88 -11.27
CA PRO A 215 -18.84 -5.92 -10.22
C PRO A 215 -17.56 -5.20 -10.69
N PRO A 216 -16.77 -4.61 -9.76
CA PRO A 216 -15.56 -3.89 -10.11
C PRO A 216 -14.58 -4.75 -10.93
N VAL A 217 -14.31 -4.30 -12.14
CA VAL A 217 -13.31 -4.94 -13.00
C VAL A 217 -11.93 -4.44 -12.61
N TYR A 218 -11.12 -5.34 -12.07
CA TYR A 218 -9.71 -5.08 -11.81
C TYR A 218 -8.96 -4.96 -13.14
N ALA A 219 -8.44 -3.77 -13.41
CA ALA A 219 -7.58 -3.49 -14.55
C ALA A 219 -6.19 -3.09 -14.08
N SER A 220 -5.23 -3.18 -14.98
CA SER A 220 -3.85 -2.76 -14.71
C SER A 220 -3.30 -2.01 -15.89
N SER A 221 -2.58 -0.93 -15.61
CA SER A 221 -1.56 -0.41 -16.52
C SER A 221 -0.28 -1.22 -16.36
N SER A 222 0.79 -0.90 -17.10
CA SER A 222 2.09 -1.56 -16.95
C SER A 222 2.69 -1.42 -15.54
N LEU A 223 2.20 -0.48 -14.72
CA LEU A 223 2.71 -0.20 -13.38
C LEU A 223 1.66 -0.44 -12.28
N LEU A 224 0.45 0.11 -12.42
CA LEU A 224 -0.54 0.19 -11.34
C LEU A 224 -1.84 -0.57 -11.67
N GLY A 225 -2.39 -1.24 -10.67
CA GLY A 225 -3.72 -1.85 -10.67
C GLY A 225 -4.79 -0.89 -10.16
N PHE A 226 -5.94 -0.83 -10.83
CA PHE A 226 -7.04 0.09 -10.54
C PHE A 226 -8.40 -0.46 -11.00
N PRO A 227 -9.53 0.02 -10.47
CA PRO A 227 -10.85 -0.36 -10.95
C PRO A 227 -11.15 0.33 -12.30
N LYS A 228 -11.31 -0.45 -13.38
CA LYS A 228 -11.48 0.06 -14.76
C LYS A 228 -12.59 1.10 -14.92
N HIS A 229 -13.69 0.92 -14.18
CA HIS A 229 -14.89 1.75 -14.24
C HIS A 229 -15.21 2.42 -12.91
N GLY A 230 -14.21 2.51 -12.02
CA GLY A 230 -14.40 2.94 -10.64
C GLY A 230 -15.12 1.90 -9.78
N VAL A 231 -15.37 2.31 -8.53
CA VAL A 231 -16.04 1.53 -7.50
C VAL A 231 -17.19 2.39 -6.95
N TRP A 232 -18.41 1.86 -6.98
CA TRP A 232 -19.67 2.54 -6.70
C TRP A 232 -20.35 2.01 -5.43
N VAL A 233 -19.96 2.46 -4.24
CA VAL A 233 -20.63 2.06 -2.99
C VAL A 233 -21.80 3.00 -2.66
N LYS A 234 -22.81 2.50 -1.95
CA LYS A 234 -23.80 3.35 -1.27
C LYS A 234 -23.31 3.63 0.16
N LEU A 235 -23.32 4.88 0.58
CA LEU A 235 -23.05 5.26 1.96
C LEU A 235 -24.36 5.59 2.66
N GLU A 236 -24.69 4.84 3.70
CA GLU A 236 -25.82 5.10 4.59
C GLU A 236 -25.28 5.67 5.89
N LYS A 237 -25.78 6.84 6.32
CA LYS A 237 -25.34 7.44 7.59
C LYS A 237 -25.82 6.57 8.76
N LEU A 238 -24.92 6.31 9.70
CA LEU A 238 -25.24 5.59 10.95
C LEU A 238 -26.08 6.44 11.90
#